data_AF-A0A7S3FEJ9-F1
#
_entry.id   AF-A0A7S3FEJ9-F1
#
_cell.length_a   1.000
_cell.length_b   1.000
_cell.length_c   1.000
_cell.angle_alpha   90.00
_cell.angle_beta   90.00
_cell.angle_gamma   90.00
#
_symmetry.space_group_name_H-M   'P 1'
#
loop_
_entity.id
_entity.type
_entity.pdbx_description
1 polymer ?
#
loop_
_entity_poly.entity_id
_entity_poly.type
_entity_poly.pdbx_seq_one_letter_code
_entity_poly.pdbx_strand_id
1 'polypeptide(L)'
;MLPAGSQVHLVNEVPLDVRETLLEEGGLDINSLENVQLVHFFANTANRRHLEQLPLHVYTGGMILGNQSLEQEPMNSDSHSLATLLTIRELQLKGEDVKSNFRRSSTGRHKLLSFVTLLGNQQGQAVKIPMVCEILDSRTQQNVEMIEVLSIAGDFVRSNEMVSQVLAMVSEDRGVRRILGELLGPEGCKLSVKPSIHYARFGERLTFWQLAKRVEAFDEILCGYVLEGGKGEPVMNPEDKHMFRVWDGCDVVVLTGKSLE
;
A
#
# COMPACT_ATOMS: atom_id res chain seq x y z
N MET A 1 -1.73 -0.58 -15.46
CA MET A 1 -2.67 -1.71 -15.62
C MET A 1 -1.99 -2.93 -15.02
N LEU A 2 -2.75 -3.84 -14.43
CA LEU A 2 -2.18 -5.09 -13.91
C LEU A 2 -1.70 -5.96 -15.09
N PRO A 3 -0.56 -6.65 -14.98
CA PRO A 3 -0.11 -7.58 -16.01
C PRO A 3 -1.14 -8.68 -16.28
N ALA A 4 -1.22 -9.16 -17.52
CA ALA A 4 -2.09 -10.27 -17.87
C ALA A 4 -1.74 -11.53 -17.05
N GLY A 5 -2.76 -12.23 -16.55
CA GLY A 5 -2.59 -13.39 -15.67
C GLY A 5 -2.37 -13.04 -14.19
N SER A 6 -2.58 -11.77 -13.79
CA SER A 6 -2.56 -11.40 -12.38
C SER A 6 -3.66 -12.13 -11.60
N GLN A 7 -3.40 -12.46 -10.34
CA GLN A 7 -4.37 -13.10 -9.46
C GLN A 7 -4.72 -12.18 -8.28
N VAL A 8 -6.01 -12.06 -7.99
CA VAL A 8 -6.52 -11.38 -6.79
C VAL A 8 -7.17 -12.42 -5.90
N HIS A 9 -6.53 -12.66 -4.74
CA HIS A 9 -7.01 -13.64 -3.76
C HIS A 9 -7.95 -12.96 -2.77
N LEU A 10 -9.24 -13.31 -2.84
CA LEU A 10 -10.28 -12.80 -1.93
C LEU A 10 -10.41 -13.73 -0.72
N VAL A 11 -10.00 -13.23 0.45
CA VAL A 11 -9.97 -13.99 1.72
C VAL A 11 -11.00 -13.40 2.68
N ASN A 12 -12.12 -14.09 2.90
CA ASN A 12 -13.14 -13.70 3.89
C ASN A 12 -14.07 -14.88 4.24
N GLU A 13 -14.96 -14.69 5.21
CA GLU A 13 -15.93 -15.69 5.71
C GLU A 13 -17.27 -15.67 4.96
N VAL A 14 -17.37 -14.95 3.83
CA VAL A 14 -18.57 -14.96 3.00
C VAL A 14 -18.54 -16.21 2.12
N PRO A 15 -19.58 -17.07 2.16
CA PRO A 15 -19.74 -18.21 1.25
C PRO A 15 -19.61 -17.80 -0.23
N LEU A 16 -19.11 -18.70 -1.07
CA LEU A 16 -18.77 -18.38 -2.46
C LEU A 16 -19.99 -17.92 -3.28
N ASP A 17 -21.11 -18.61 -3.13
CA ASP A 17 -22.39 -18.32 -3.79
C ASP A 17 -22.91 -16.92 -3.44
N VAL A 18 -22.87 -16.57 -2.16
CA VAL A 18 -23.26 -15.23 -1.69
C VAL A 18 -22.28 -14.18 -2.21
N ARG A 19 -20.98 -14.49 -2.22
CA ARG A 19 -19.94 -13.56 -2.65
C ARG A 19 -20.02 -13.23 -4.14
N GLU A 20 -20.24 -14.24 -5.00
CA GLU A 20 -20.44 -14.02 -6.44
C GLU A 20 -21.68 -13.16 -6.69
N THR A 21 -22.78 -13.45 -5.98
CA THR A 21 -24.00 -12.62 -6.05
C THR A 21 -23.73 -11.16 -5.65
N LEU A 22 -23.01 -10.93 -4.54
CA LEU A 22 -22.66 -9.58 -4.09
C LEU A 22 -21.75 -8.83 -5.08
N LEU A 23 -20.84 -9.54 -5.76
CA LEU A 23 -19.97 -8.94 -6.78
C LEU A 23 -20.79 -8.53 -8.01
N GLU A 24 -21.70 -9.40 -8.47
CA GLU A 24 -22.60 -9.10 -9.59
C GLU A 24 -23.55 -7.94 -9.28
N GLU A 25 -24.15 -7.93 -8.08
CA GLU A 25 -24.99 -6.81 -7.59
C GLU A 25 -24.19 -5.50 -7.47
N GLY A 26 -22.90 -5.61 -7.13
CA GLY A 26 -21.94 -4.49 -7.12
C GLY A 26 -21.53 -4.01 -8.52
N GLY A 27 -22.04 -4.65 -9.59
CA GLY A 27 -21.77 -4.30 -10.98
C GLY A 27 -20.49 -4.93 -11.56
N LEU A 28 -19.89 -5.90 -10.88
CA LEU A 28 -18.73 -6.63 -11.38
C LEU A 28 -19.16 -7.90 -12.14
N ASP A 29 -18.98 -7.91 -13.45
CA ASP A 29 -19.03 -9.15 -14.24
C ASP A 29 -17.67 -9.84 -14.22
N ILE A 30 -17.57 -10.94 -13.47
CA ILE A 30 -16.34 -11.72 -13.32
C ILE A 30 -15.85 -12.26 -14.68
N ASN A 31 -16.76 -12.53 -15.62
CA ASN A 31 -16.39 -13.06 -16.94
C ASN A 31 -15.80 -11.98 -17.87
N SER A 32 -16.02 -10.70 -17.55
CA SER A 32 -15.47 -9.56 -18.30
C SER A 32 -14.01 -9.24 -17.97
N LEU A 33 -13.43 -9.90 -16.95
CA LEU A 33 -12.07 -9.64 -16.50
C LEU A 33 -11.03 -10.17 -17.50
N GLU A 34 -10.23 -9.27 -18.09
CA GLU A 34 -9.22 -9.65 -19.08
C GLU A 34 -7.85 -10.01 -18.46
N ASN A 35 -7.40 -9.22 -17.50
CA ASN A 35 -6.03 -9.31 -16.95
C ASN A 35 -5.95 -10.00 -15.60
N VAL A 36 -7.09 -10.14 -14.90
CA VAL A 36 -7.16 -10.56 -13.50
C VAL A 36 -8.04 -11.78 -13.36
N GLN A 37 -7.54 -12.77 -12.61
CA GLN A 37 -8.33 -13.90 -12.13
C GLN A 37 -8.65 -13.73 -10.65
N LEU A 38 -9.92 -13.86 -10.29
CA LEU A 38 -10.34 -13.92 -8.88
C LEU A 38 -10.14 -15.34 -8.34
N VAL A 39 -9.47 -15.44 -7.19
CA VAL A 39 -9.28 -16.70 -6.47
C VAL A 39 -9.89 -16.57 -5.09
N HIS A 40 -10.81 -17.46 -4.75
CA HIS A 40 -11.62 -17.33 -3.55
C HIS A 40 -11.11 -18.24 -2.44
N PHE A 41 -10.88 -17.65 -1.27
CA PHE A 41 -10.61 -18.38 -0.04
C PHE A 41 -11.71 -18.08 0.97
N PHE A 42 -12.36 -19.14 1.45
CA PHE A 42 -13.28 -19.08 2.58
C PHE A 42 -12.47 -19.22 3.86
N ALA A 43 -12.23 -18.11 4.56
CA ALA A 43 -11.34 -18.09 5.71
C ALA A 43 -11.66 -16.93 6.67
N ASN A 44 -11.73 -17.28 7.96
CA ASN A 44 -11.62 -16.32 9.05
C ASN A 44 -10.19 -15.77 9.16
N THR A 45 -9.99 -14.48 8.94
CA THR A 45 -8.66 -13.85 9.00
C THR A 45 -8.13 -13.65 10.42
N ALA A 46 -8.98 -13.70 11.46
CA ALA A 46 -8.53 -13.81 12.85
C ALA A 46 -8.00 -15.22 13.19
N ASN A 47 -8.34 -16.23 12.40
CA ASN A 47 -7.88 -17.60 12.64
C ASN A 47 -6.55 -17.86 11.93
N ARG A 48 -5.48 -17.93 12.74
CA ARG A 48 -4.13 -18.27 12.28
C ARG A 48 -4.09 -19.52 11.38
N ARG A 49 -4.81 -20.59 11.72
CA ARG A 49 -4.75 -21.85 10.96
C ARG A 49 -5.30 -21.70 9.55
N HIS A 50 -6.23 -20.78 9.34
CA HIS A 50 -6.76 -20.49 8.01
C HIS A 50 -5.76 -19.65 7.22
N LEU A 51 -5.13 -18.65 7.85
CA LEU A 51 -4.07 -17.86 7.21
C LEU A 51 -2.84 -18.71 6.83
N GLU A 52 -2.54 -19.77 7.59
CA GLU A 52 -1.47 -20.74 7.29
C GLU A 52 -1.69 -21.50 5.97
N GLN A 53 -2.93 -21.58 5.47
CA GLN A 53 -3.26 -22.25 4.22
C GLN A 53 -3.02 -21.36 2.99
N LEU A 54 -2.85 -20.06 3.20
CA LEU A 54 -2.62 -19.11 2.11
C LEU A 54 -1.17 -19.18 1.62
N PRO A 55 -0.92 -19.10 0.30
CA PRO A 55 0.43 -19.06 -0.25
C PRO A 55 1.07 -17.67 -0.07
N LEU A 56 1.23 -17.21 1.18
CA LEU A 56 1.72 -15.87 1.52
C LEU A 56 3.11 -15.52 0.94
N HIS A 57 3.88 -16.53 0.55
CA HIS A 57 5.23 -16.40 -0.01
C HIS A 57 5.24 -16.00 -1.50
N VAL A 58 4.14 -16.21 -2.23
CA VAL A 58 4.05 -15.83 -3.66
C VAL A 58 3.36 -14.48 -3.86
N TYR A 59 2.78 -13.92 -2.80
CA TYR A 59 2.06 -12.66 -2.90
C TYR A 59 3.02 -11.50 -3.16
N THR A 60 2.59 -10.57 -4.01
CA THR A 60 3.34 -9.35 -4.33
C THR A 60 2.91 -8.17 -3.46
N GLY A 61 1.80 -8.30 -2.74
CA GLY A 61 1.26 -7.32 -1.81
C GLY A 61 -0.04 -7.83 -1.20
N GLY A 62 -0.54 -7.13 -0.19
CA GLY A 62 -1.82 -7.45 0.42
C GLY A 62 -2.55 -6.22 0.96
N MET A 63 -3.87 -6.30 0.97
CA MET A 63 -4.73 -5.25 1.50
C MET A 63 -5.67 -5.87 2.53
N ILE A 64 -5.71 -5.28 3.72
CA ILE A 64 -6.61 -5.65 4.81
C ILE A 64 -7.64 -4.54 4.93
N LEU A 65 -8.86 -4.84 4.52
CA LEU A 65 -9.97 -3.91 4.54
C LEU A 65 -10.77 -4.06 5.83
N GLY A 66 -11.40 -2.96 6.27
CA GLY A 66 -12.35 -2.99 7.36
C GLY A 66 -13.51 -3.93 7.05
N ASN A 67 -14.00 -4.65 8.06
CA ASN A 67 -15.13 -5.56 7.85
C ASN A 67 -16.44 -4.74 7.85
N GLN A 68 -17.15 -4.72 6.72
CA GLN A 68 -18.44 -4.04 6.55
C GLN A 68 -19.46 -4.46 7.61
N SER A 69 -19.45 -5.72 8.04
CA SER A 69 -20.37 -6.22 9.08
C SER A 69 -20.09 -5.66 10.47
N LEU A 70 -18.89 -5.12 10.71
CA LEU A 70 -18.43 -4.55 11.98
C LEU A 70 -18.28 -3.01 11.90
N GLU A 71 -18.76 -2.36 10.83
CA GLU A 71 -18.67 -0.91 10.66
C GLU A 71 -19.33 -0.11 11.79
N GLN A 72 -20.32 -0.69 12.48
CA GLN A 72 -20.95 -0.06 13.65
C GLN A 72 -20.03 -0.02 14.89
N GLU A 73 -18.98 -0.85 14.92
CA GLU A 73 -17.99 -0.91 15.99
C GLU A 73 -16.57 -0.71 15.42
N PRO A 74 -16.23 0.52 14.99
CA PRO A 74 -15.00 0.79 14.24
C PRO A 74 -13.73 0.34 14.98
N MET A 75 -13.71 0.49 16.31
CA MET A 75 -12.59 0.05 17.15
C MET A 75 -12.38 -1.48 17.13
N ASN A 76 -13.46 -2.26 16.99
CA ASN A 76 -13.38 -3.72 16.89
C ASN A 76 -12.90 -4.15 15.49
N SER A 77 -13.36 -3.46 14.45
CA SER A 77 -12.88 -3.65 13.07
C SER A 77 -11.37 -3.39 12.97
N ASP A 78 -10.88 -2.27 13.52
CA ASP A 78 -9.45 -1.93 13.45
C ASP A 78 -8.57 -2.92 14.23
N SER A 79 -9.04 -3.35 15.40
CA SER A 79 -8.37 -4.38 16.20
C SER A 79 -8.24 -5.69 15.43
N HIS A 80 -9.26 -6.07 14.67
CA HIS A 80 -9.25 -7.27 13.83
C HIS A 80 -8.31 -7.14 12.62
N SER A 81 -8.30 -5.98 11.96
CA SER A 81 -7.37 -5.69 10.85
C SER A 81 -5.91 -5.73 11.32
N LEU A 82 -5.60 -5.13 12.47
CA LEU A 82 -4.27 -5.17 13.09
C LEU A 82 -3.87 -6.59 13.48
N ALA A 83 -4.77 -7.37 14.09
CA ALA A 83 -4.50 -8.75 14.45
C ALA A 83 -4.20 -9.62 13.23
N THR A 84 -4.94 -9.41 12.13
CA THR A 84 -4.71 -10.08 10.84
C THR A 84 -3.33 -9.72 10.29
N LEU A 85 -2.97 -8.44 10.24
CA LEU A 85 -1.67 -7.95 9.76
C LEU A 85 -0.52 -8.60 10.53
N LEU A 86 -0.58 -8.52 11.86
CA LEU A 86 0.46 -9.07 12.74
C LEU A 86 0.58 -10.58 12.58
N THR A 87 -0.53 -11.29 12.42
CA THR A 87 -0.52 -12.74 12.21
C THR A 87 0.12 -13.11 10.87
N ILE A 88 -0.20 -12.39 9.79
CA ILE A 88 0.44 -12.58 8.48
C ILE A 88 1.94 -12.35 8.59
N ARG A 89 2.38 -11.28 9.25
CA ARG A 89 3.82 -11.02 9.46
C ARG A 89 4.48 -12.13 10.29
N GLU A 90 3.81 -12.65 11.33
CA GLU A 90 4.33 -13.78 12.10
C GLU A 90 4.48 -15.04 11.26
N LEU A 91 3.57 -15.27 10.30
CA LEU A 91 3.63 -16.42 9.40
C LEU A 91 4.75 -16.28 8.37
N GLN A 92 4.97 -15.08 7.82
CA GLN A 92 6.08 -14.81 6.90
C GLN A 92 7.44 -15.04 7.57
N LEU A 93 7.62 -14.61 8.83
CA LEU A 93 8.88 -14.83 9.57
C LEU A 93 9.13 -16.30 9.96
N LYS A 94 8.10 -17.16 10.01
CA LYS A 94 8.26 -18.59 10.32
C LYS A 94 8.57 -19.44 9.09
N GLY A 95 8.27 -18.95 7.89
CA GLY A 95 8.65 -19.59 6.62
C GLY A 95 10.16 -19.49 6.35
N GLU A 96 10.83 -18.52 6.97
CA GLU A 96 12.28 -18.38 7.02
C GLU A 96 12.82 -19.18 8.21
N ASP A 97 13.87 -19.97 8.00
CA ASP A 97 14.44 -20.88 9.00
C ASP A 97 14.94 -20.16 10.27
N VAL A 98 14.03 -19.87 11.20
CA VAL A 98 14.30 -19.43 12.58
C VAL A 98 13.67 -20.45 13.54
N LYS A 99 14.07 -21.71 13.41
CA LYS A 99 13.61 -22.80 14.29
C LYS A 99 14.22 -22.78 15.70
N SER A 100 15.12 -21.85 16.04
CA SER A 100 15.96 -22.03 17.24
C SER A 100 15.57 -21.28 18.52
N ASN A 101 14.84 -20.16 18.56
CA ASN A 101 14.73 -19.39 19.82
C ASN A 101 13.32 -19.06 20.37
N PHE A 102 12.22 -19.32 19.65
CA PHE A 102 10.90 -18.83 20.08
C PHE A 102 10.11 -19.76 21.02
N ARG A 103 10.64 -20.92 21.40
CA ARG A 103 9.90 -21.93 22.21
C ARG A 103 9.90 -21.67 23.73
N ARG A 104 10.47 -20.57 24.22
CA ARG A 104 10.61 -20.30 25.66
C ARG A 104 10.30 -18.86 26.04
N SER A 105 9.05 -18.43 25.97
CA SER A 105 8.58 -17.30 26.79
C SER A 105 7.05 -17.18 26.78
N SER A 106 6.47 -17.39 27.95
CA SER A 106 5.06 -17.16 28.29
C SER A 106 4.86 -15.67 28.61
N THR A 107 4.27 -14.90 27.68
CA THR A 107 3.31 -13.77 27.87
C THR A 107 3.14 -13.01 26.54
N GLY A 108 1.90 -12.77 26.10
CA GLY A 108 1.57 -12.25 24.75
C GLY A 108 2.18 -10.89 24.37
N ARG A 109 2.39 -9.97 25.31
CA ARG A 109 2.99 -8.64 25.04
C ARG A 109 4.49 -8.70 24.73
N HIS A 110 5.23 -9.58 25.41
CA HIS A 110 6.67 -9.76 25.16
C HIS A 110 6.95 -10.44 23.81
N LYS A 111 6.00 -11.26 23.34
CA LYS A 111 6.06 -11.89 22.01
C LYS A 111 5.93 -10.86 20.90
N LEU A 112 5.03 -9.88 21.04
CA LEU A 112 4.85 -8.81 20.06
C LEU A 112 6.09 -7.90 19.99
N LEU A 113 6.60 -7.43 21.12
CA LEU A 113 7.79 -6.57 21.17
C LEU A 113 9.04 -7.27 20.61
N SER A 114 9.29 -8.54 20.97
CA SER A 114 10.43 -9.30 20.42
C SER A 114 10.28 -9.59 18.93
N PHE A 115 9.08 -9.93 18.47
CA PHE A 115 8.74 -10.14 17.05
C PHE A 115 8.98 -8.88 16.22
N VAL A 116 8.61 -7.74 16.78
CA VAL A 116 8.77 -6.43 16.19
C VAL A 116 10.24 -6.01 16.14
N THR A 117 11.00 -6.22 17.21
CA THR A 117 12.44 -5.97 17.22
C THR A 117 13.14 -6.87 16.18
N LEU A 118 12.66 -8.10 15.98
CA LEU A 118 13.12 -8.97 14.89
C LEU A 118 12.76 -8.38 13.52
N LEU A 119 11.56 -7.82 13.33
CA LEU A 119 11.19 -7.13 12.09
C LEU A 119 12.06 -5.90 11.80
N GLY A 120 12.42 -5.12 12.83
CA GLY A 120 13.29 -3.95 12.68
C GLY A 120 14.77 -4.30 12.41
N ASN A 121 15.24 -5.45 12.89
CA ASN A 121 16.64 -5.88 12.75
C ASN A 121 16.94 -6.66 11.46
N GLN A 122 15.92 -7.09 10.71
CA GLN A 122 16.08 -7.81 9.43
C GLN A 122 16.30 -6.83 8.26
N GLN A 123 17.37 -6.04 8.30
CA GLN A 123 17.84 -5.28 7.13
C GLN A 123 18.60 -6.20 6.14
N GLY A 124 17.95 -7.25 5.60
CA GLY A 124 18.69 -7.99 4.55
C GLY A 124 18.14 -9.23 3.87
N GLN A 125 17.09 -9.94 4.28
CA GLN A 125 16.81 -11.22 3.58
C GLN A 125 15.38 -11.75 3.50
N ALA A 126 14.38 -11.01 4.00
CA ALA A 126 12.96 -11.30 3.77
C ALA A 126 12.36 -10.18 2.93
N VAL A 127 11.99 -10.43 1.67
CA VAL A 127 11.20 -9.46 0.92
C VAL A 127 9.82 -9.39 1.58
N LYS A 128 9.68 -8.42 2.48
CA LYS A 128 8.42 -8.11 3.13
C LYS A 128 7.46 -7.61 2.08
N ILE A 129 6.41 -8.36 1.79
CA ILE A 129 5.37 -7.90 0.85
C ILE A 129 4.77 -6.59 1.39
N PRO A 130 4.53 -5.57 0.57
CA PRO A 130 3.82 -4.37 0.99
C PRO A 130 2.42 -4.77 1.47
N MET A 131 2.03 -4.26 2.65
CA MET A 131 0.71 -4.53 3.23
C MET A 131 0.07 -3.20 3.56
N VAL A 132 -1.13 -2.96 3.04
CA VAL A 132 -1.94 -1.78 3.34
C VAL A 132 -3.11 -2.21 4.21
N CYS A 133 -3.34 -1.52 5.33
CA CYS A 133 -4.41 -1.80 6.27
C CYS A 133 -5.32 -0.59 6.39
N GLU A 134 -6.61 -0.79 6.18
CA GLU A 134 -7.61 0.21 6.46
C GLU A 134 -7.83 0.35 7.97
N ILE A 135 -7.92 1.60 8.44
CA ILE A 135 -8.25 1.98 9.81
C ILE A 135 -9.44 2.94 9.76
N LEU A 136 -10.45 2.70 10.59
CA LEU A 136 -11.68 3.48 10.64
C LEU A 136 -11.66 4.51 11.79
N ASP A 137 -11.10 4.16 12.94
CA ASP A 137 -11.04 4.99 14.15
C ASP A 137 -9.74 5.81 14.25
N SER A 138 -9.89 7.12 14.45
CA SER A 138 -8.76 8.06 14.54
C SER A 138 -7.89 7.86 15.78
N ARG A 139 -8.45 7.34 16.89
CA ARG A 139 -7.68 7.06 18.10
C ARG A 139 -6.78 5.84 17.92
N THR A 140 -7.28 4.83 17.19
CA THR A 140 -6.52 3.65 16.85
C THR A 140 -5.33 4.00 15.97
N GLN A 141 -5.50 4.89 14.98
CA GLN A 141 -4.41 5.41 14.17
C GLN A 141 -3.34 6.11 15.02
N GLN A 142 -3.71 7.02 15.92
CA GLN A 142 -2.74 7.71 16.78
C GLN A 142 -1.90 6.72 17.58
N ASN A 143 -2.51 5.65 18.09
CA ASN A 143 -1.79 4.58 18.76
C ASN A 143 -0.87 3.81 17.82
N VAL A 144 -1.29 3.58 16.57
CA VAL A 144 -0.50 2.89 15.54
C VAL A 144 0.71 3.74 15.10
N GLU A 145 0.51 5.04 14.84
CA GLU A 145 1.55 5.99 14.45
C GLU A 145 2.59 6.21 15.55
N MET A 146 2.15 6.23 16.82
CA MET A 146 3.07 6.30 17.97
C MET A 146 3.90 5.02 18.14
N ILE A 147 3.47 3.91 17.55
CA ILE A 147 4.15 2.63 17.60
C ILE A 147 4.95 2.50 16.30
N GLU A 148 6.17 3.06 16.27
CA GLU A 148 7.17 2.97 15.16
C GLU A 148 7.33 1.54 14.59
N VAL A 149 7.05 0.59 15.46
CA VAL A 149 6.98 -0.83 15.26
C VAL A 149 5.91 -1.30 14.24
N LEU A 150 4.75 -0.64 14.21
CA LEU A 150 3.64 -1.00 13.34
C LEU A 150 3.82 -0.42 11.94
N SER A 151 4.48 0.73 11.77
CA SER A 151 4.86 1.23 10.44
C SER A 151 5.81 0.27 9.73
N ILE A 152 6.66 -0.44 10.48
CA ILE A 152 7.43 -1.55 9.92
C ILE A 152 6.47 -2.63 9.41
N ALA A 153 5.41 -2.98 10.14
CA ALA A 153 4.49 -4.06 9.82
C ALA A 153 3.63 -3.80 8.57
N GLY A 154 3.24 -2.58 8.28
CA GLY A 154 2.49 -2.20 7.08
C GLY A 154 2.09 -0.74 7.10
N ASP A 155 1.54 -0.28 5.99
CA ASP A 155 1.02 1.07 5.84
C ASP A 155 -0.44 1.12 6.27
N PHE A 156 -0.84 2.18 6.95
CA PHE A 156 -2.19 2.36 7.47
C PHE A 156 -2.89 3.52 6.75
N VAL A 157 -4.12 3.29 6.32
CA VAL A 157 -4.88 4.24 5.52
C VAL A 157 -6.25 4.48 6.13
N ARG A 158 -6.71 5.74 6.12
CA ARG A 158 -8.06 6.15 6.55
C ARG A 158 -8.89 6.57 5.35
N SER A 159 -9.69 5.64 4.86
CA SER A 159 -10.63 5.85 3.76
C SER A 159 -11.57 7.04 4.02
N ASN A 160 -12.15 7.11 5.22
CA ASN A 160 -13.06 8.18 5.62
C ASN A 160 -12.42 9.58 5.61
N GLU A 161 -11.13 9.67 5.96
CA GLU A 161 -10.40 10.94 5.91
C GLU A 161 -10.12 11.36 4.46
N MET A 162 -9.69 10.42 3.61
CA MET A 162 -9.50 10.67 2.17
C MET A 162 -10.80 11.14 1.51
N VAL A 163 -11.93 10.50 1.80
CA VAL A 163 -13.26 10.93 1.31
C VAL A 163 -13.57 12.36 1.77
N SER A 164 -13.32 12.67 3.04
CA SER A 164 -13.55 14.02 3.59
C SER A 164 -12.67 15.08 2.90
N GLN A 165 -11.40 14.76 2.66
CA GLN A 165 -10.46 15.63 1.94
C GLN A 165 -10.89 15.84 0.48
N VAL A 166 -11.31 14.77 -0.21
CA VAL A 166 -11.85 14.84 -1.58
C VAL A 166 -13.09 15.75 -1.62
N LEU A 167 -14.02 15.59 -0.68
CA LEU A 167 -15.22 16.43 -0.60
C LEU A 167 -14.87 17.89 -0.32
N ALA A 168 -13.91 18.17 0.56
CA ALA A 168 -13.45 19.51 0.84
C ALA A 168 -12.84 20.17 -0.41
N MET A 169 -11.93 19.47 -1.10
CA MET A 169 -11.29 19.95 -2.34
C MET A 169 -12.33 20.26 -3.43
N VAL A 170 -13.30 19.37 -3.65
CA VAL A 170 -14.35 19.56 -4.66
C VAL A 170 -15.34 20.66 -4.26
N SER A 171 -15.54 20.88 -2.97
CA SER A 171 -16.39 21.96 -2.45
C SER A 171 -15.73 23.33 -2.65
N GLU A 172 -14.40 23.41 -2.56
CA GLU A 172 -13.63 24.62 -2.82
C GLU A 172 -13.59 24.95 -4.32
N ASP A 173 -13.29 23.96 -5.17
CA ASP A 173 -13.33 24.11 -6.62
C ASP A 173 -13.90 22.85 -7.30
N ARG A 174 -15.02 23.03 -7.99
CA ARG A 174 -15.68 21.96 -8.75
C ARG A 174 -14.80 21.41 -9.87
N GLY A 175 -13.85 22.19 -10.38
CA GLY A 175 -12.87 21.75 -11.37
C GLY A 175 -11.99 20.61 -10.87
N VAL A 176 -11.69 20.56 -9.57
CA VAL A 176 -10.85 19.52 -8.95
C VAL A 176 -11.47 18.13 -9.08
N ARG A 177 -12.81 18.03 -9.14
CA ARG A 177 -13.49 16.75 -9.37
C ARG A 177 -13.00 16.06 -10.65
N ARG A 178 -12.77 16.83 -11.72
CA ARG A 178 -12.29 16.28 -12.99
C ARG A 178 -10.88 15.73 -12.84
N ILE A 179 -10.01 16.50 -12.19
CA ILE A 179 -8.60 16.12 -11.94
C ILE A 179 -8.54 14.83 -11.10
N LEU A 180 -9.31 14.76 -10.01
CA LEU A 180 -9.35 13.56 -9.15
C LEU A 180 -9.98 12.36 -9.87
N GLY A 181 -11.01 12.58 -10.69
CA GLY A 181 -11.62 11.53 -11.50
C GLY A 181 -10.64 10.94 -12.51
N GLU A 182 -9.74 11.75 -13.05
CA GLU A 182 -8.69 11.29 -13.94
C GLU A 182 -7.57 10.56 -13.19
N LEU A 183 -7.10 11.12 -12.07
CA LEU A 183 -5.98 10.56 -11.31
C LEU A 183 -6.31 9.26 -10.56
N LEU A 184 -7.55 9.14 -10.07
CA LEU A 184 -8.04 7.96 -9.34
C LEU A 184 -8.83 7.00 -10.25
N GLY A 185 -9.04 7.37 -11.51
CA GLY A 185 -9.74 6.58 -12.50
C GLY A 185 -8.92 5.39 -13.00
N PRO A 186 -9.57 4.40 -13.66
CA PRO A 186 -8.87 3.28 -14.30
C PRO A 186 -7.99 3.74 -15.47
N GLU A 187 -8.42 4.81 -16.15
CA GLU A 187 -7.78 5.45 -17.29
C GLU A 187 -7.44 6.91 -16.99
N GLY A 188 -6.51 7.49 -17.76
CA GLY A 188 -6.03 8.86 -17.59
C GLY A 188 -4.62 8.94 -16.99
N CYS A 189 -4.29 10.09 -16.40
CA CYS A 189 -3.01 10.35 -15.78
C CYS A 189 -2.79 9.53 -14.50
N LYS A 190 -1.54 9.10 -14.28
CA LYS A 190 -1.12 8.25 -13.15
C LYS A 190 0.14 8.79 -12.52
N LEU A 191 0.14 8.91 -11.19
CA LEU A 191 1.36 9.17 -10.43
C LEU A 191 2.20 7.90 -10.37
N SER A 192 3.47 8.02 -10.74
CA SER A 192 4.44 6.93 -10.77
C SER A 192 5.74 7.38 -10.08
N VAL A 193 6.34 6.47 -9.32
CA VAL A 193 7.65 6.66 -8.72
C VAL A 193 8.66 5.87 -9.56
N LYS A 194 9.68 6.54 -10.06
CA LYS A 194 10.68 5.95 -10.96
C LYS A 194 12.10 6.28 -10.51
N PRO A 195 13.07 5.38 -10.68
CA PRO A 195 14.46 5.68 -10.38
C PRO A 195 14.98 6.90 -11.14
N SER A 196 15.67 7.79 -10.43
CA SER A 196 16.29 9.00 -11.01
C SER A 196 17.23 8.70 -12.20
N ILE A 197 17.85 7.51 -12.23
CA ILE A 197 18.75 7.07 -13.31
C ILE A 197 18.08 7.01 -14.68
N HIS A 198 16.74 6.98 -14.75
CA HIS A 198 16.01 7.10 -16.01
C HIS A 198 16.15 8.49 -16.66
N TYR A 199 16.46 9.51 -15.87
CA TYR A 199 16.46 10.93 -16.32
C TYR A 199 17.79 11.65 -16.05
N ALA A 200 18.57 11.21 -15.06
CA ALA A 200 19.84 11.81 -14.66
C ALA A 200 20.97 10.78 -14.76
N ARG A 201 22.17 11.22 -15.17
CA ARG A 201 23.36 10.37 -15.17
C ARG A 201 23.98 10.31 -13.78
N PHE A 202 24.70 9.22 -13.51
CA PHE A 202 25.42 9.06 -12.24
C PHE A 202 26.42 10.20 -12.01
N GLY A 203 26.41 10.79 -10.82
CA GLY A 203 27.26 11.91 -10.41
C GLY A 203 26.89 13.26 -11.03
N GLU A 204 25.81 13.32 -11.80
CA GLU A 204 25.40 14.54 -12.49
C GLU A 204 24.69 15.51 -11.55
N ARG A 205 25.00 16.81 -11.70
CA ARG A 205 24.36 17.88 -10.93
C ARG A 205 23.34 18.61 -11.78
N LEU A 206 22.06 18.53 -11.42
CA LEU A 206 20.95 19.18 -12.11
C LEU A 206 20.08 19.95 -11.13
N THR A 207 19.49 21.03 -11.60
CA THR A 207 18.38 21.68 -10.90
C THR A 207 17.09 20.89 -11.12
N PHE A 208 16.07 21.09 -10.27
CA PHE A 208 14.75 20.46 -10.46
C PHE A 208 14.16 20.80 -11.83
N TRP A 209 14.33 22.04 -12.30
CA TRP A 209 13.86 22.45 -13.63
C TRP A 209 14.60 21.75 -14.78
N GLN A 210 15.91 21.56 -14.66
CA GLN A 210 16.67 20.83 -15.66
C GLN A 210 16.26 19.36 -15.72
N LEU A 211 16.00 18.75 -14.55
CA LEU A 211 15.46 17.40 -14.48
C LEU A 211 14.05 17.34 -15.08
N ALA A 212 13.17 18.29 -14.75
CA ALA A 212 11.82 18.39 -15.30
C ALA A 212 11.84 18.45 -16.84
N LYS A 213 12.77 19.24 -17.43
CA LYS A 213 12.92 19.32 -18.89
C LYS A 213 13.33 17.98 -19.52
N ARG A 214 14.04 17.12 -18.79
CA ARG A 214 14.38 15.77 -19.26
C ARG A 214 13.23 14.80 -19.13
N VAL A 215 12.51 14.87 -18.01
CA VAL A 215 11.28 14.09 -17.78
C VAL A 215 10.24 14.38 -18.87
N GLU A 216 10.12 15.65 -19.29
CA GLU A 216 9.24 16.06 -20.41
C GLU A 216 9.58 15.35 -21.73
N ALA A 217 10.85 15.01 -21.98
CA ALA A 217 11.24 14.27 -23.18
C ALA A 217 10.68 12.83 -23.22
N PHE A 218 10.16 12.33 -22.09
CA PHE A 218 9.48 11.04 -21.97
C PHE A 218 7.94 11.16 -21.97
N ASP A 219 7.38 12.34 -22.28
CA ASP A 219 5.92 12.62 -22.19
C ASP A 219 5.40 12.50 -20.74
N GLU A 220 6.22 12.95 -19.79
CA GLU A 220 5.94 12.86 -18.35
C GLU A 220 6.14 14.23 -17.68
N ILE A 221 5.49 14.43 -16.54
CA ILE A 221 5.60 15.67 -15.75
C ILE A 221 6.26 15.37 -14.41
N LEU A 222 7.37 16.04 -14.12
CA LEU A 222 8.04 15.92 -12.83
C LEU A 222 7.22 16.64 -11.73
N CYS A 223 6.73 15.88 -10.76
CA CYS A 223 5.94 16.40 -9.65
C CYS A 223 6.76 16.56 -8.35
N GLY A 224 7.76 15.71 -8.16
CA GLY A 224 8.51 15.65 -6.91
C GLY A 224 9.61 14.60 -6.93
N TYR A 225 10.15 14.28 -5.75
CA TYR A 225 11.16 13.24 -5.58
C TYR A 225 11.10 12.62 -4.18
N VAL A 226 11.67 11.44 -4.05
CA VAL A 226 11.88 10.74 -2.78
C VAL A 226 13.38 10.53 -2.59
N LEU A 227 13.89 10.95 -1.45
CA LEU A 227 15.30 10.75 -1.08
C LEU A 227 15.54 9.31 -0.60
N GLU A 228 16.80 8.89 -0.58
CA GLU A 228 17.24 7.61 0.00
C GLU A 228 16.60 6.35 -0.64
N GLY A 229 16.42 6.37 -1.97
CA GLY A 229 15.95 5.22 -2.73
C GLY A 229 14.56 4.76 -2.33
N GLY A 230 13.65 5.72 -2.12
CA GLY A 230 12.23 5.45 -1.85
C GLY A 230 11.89 5.30 -0.36
N LYS A 231 12.86 5.50 0.55
CA LYS A 231 12.66 5.37 2.00
C LYS A 231 12.30 6.68 2.70
N GLY A 232 12.62 7.82 2.07
CA GLY A 232 12.29 9.13 2.62
C GLY A 232 10.82 9.52 2.39
N GLU A 233 10.40 10.60 3.05
CA GLU A 233 9.13 11.25 2.73
C GLU A 233 9.15 11.85 1.31
N PRO A 234 8.07 11.71 0.53
CA PRO A 234 7.98 12.31 -0.79
C PRO A 234 7.93 13.84 -0.70
N VAL A 235 8.85 14.51 -1.38
CA VAL A 235 8.86 15.97 -1.53
C VAL A 235 8.16 16.33 -2.83
N MET A 236 6.89 16.73 -2.71
CA MET A 236 6.07 17.20 -3.83
C MET A 236 6.24 18.71 -4.01
N ASN A 237 6.36 19.16 -5.27
CA ASN A 237 6.52 20.58 -5.63
C ASN A 237 7.58 21.32 -4.78
N PRO A 238 8.86 20.90 -4.82
CA PRO A 238 9.92 21.46 -3.97
C PRO A 238 10.08 22.97 -4.14
N GLU A 239 10.44 23.70 -3.07
CA GLU A 239 10.67 25.16 -3.14
C GLU A 239 12.01 25.50 -3.83
N ASP A 240 13.04 24.68 -3.62
CA ASP A 240 14.42 24.88 -4.05
C ASP A 240 14.69 24.48 -5.52
N LYS A 241 13.75 24.78 -6.44
CA LYS A 241 13.79 24.27 -7.83
C LYS A 241 15.01 24.67 -8.65
N HIS A 242 15.68 25.75 -8.26
CA HIS A 242 16.88 26.28 -8.94
C HIS A 242 18.19 25.78 -8.33
N MET A 243 18.16 25.07 -7.19
CA MET A 243 19.37 24.58 -6.55
C MET A 243 19.90 23.33 -7.25
N PHE A 244 21.21 23.28 -7.48
CA PHE A 244 21.88 22.13 -8.08
C PHE A 244 22.02 20.99 -7.07
N ARG A 245 21.50 19.82 -7.43
CA ARG A 245 21.54 18.60 -6.64
C ARG A 245 22.10 17.42 -7.43
N VAL A 246 22.75 16.49 -6.75
CA VAL A 246 23.09 15.16 -7.27
C VAL A 246 21.88 14.25 -7.03
N TRP A 247 21.38 13.61 -8.10
CA TRP A 247 20.15 12.83 -8.05
C TRP A 247 20.37 11.33 -7.82
N ASP A 248 21.62 10.90 -7.66
CA ASP A 248 21.99 9.51 -7.47
C ASP A 248 21.23 8.88 -6.30
N GLY A 249 20.69 7.67 -6.52
CA GLY A 249 19.95 6.93 -5.49
C GLY A 249 18.65 7.59 -5.04
N CYS A 250 18.17 8.64 -5.72
CA CYS A 250 16.84 9.19 -5.49
C CYS A 250 15.82 8.51 -6.42
N ASP A 251 14.56 8.53 -5.99
CA ASP A 251 13.44 8.25 -6.89
C ASP A 251 12.73 9.56 -7.24
N VAL A 252 12.20 9.66 -8.45
CA VAL A 252 11.45 10.81 -8.93
C VAL A 252 9.98 10.46 -9.00
N VAL A 253 9.14 11.41 -8.57
CA VAL A 253 7.69 11.30 -8.65
C VAL A 253 7.26 12.00 -9.93
N VAL A 254 6.68 11.25 -10.85
CA VAL A 254 6.26 11.74 -12.17
C VAL A 254 4.79 11.45 -12.42
N LEU A 255 4.11 12.39 -13.07
CA LEU A 255 2.79 12.15 -13.66
C LEU A 255 3.00 11.61 -15.07
N THR A 256 2.36 10.49 -15.36
CA THR A 256 2.45 9.76 -16.62
C THR A 256 1.06 9.56 -17.20
N GLY A 257 0.95 9.32 -18.51
CA GLY A 257 -0.33 9.10 -19.18
C GLY A 257 -0.86 10.38 -19.83
N LYS A 258 -1.97 10.22 -20.57
CA LYS A 258 -2.59 11.31 -21.34
C LYS A 258 -3.94 11.65 -20.74
N SER A 259 -4.25 12.94 -20.71
CA SER A 259 -5.54 13.41 -20.21
C SER A 259 -6.67 12.93 -21.10
N LEU A 260 -7.76 12.51 -20.44
CA LEU A 260 -9.02 12.20 -21.08
C LEU A 260 -9.71 13.55 -21.34
N GLU A 261 -9.85 13.90 -22.62
CA GLU A 261 -10.41 15.19 -23.10
C GLU A 261 -11.78 15.55 -22.50
#